data_AF-A0AAJ4ZRW3-F1
#
_entry.id   AF-A0AAJ4ZRW3-F1
#
_cell.length_a   1.000
_cell.length_b   1.000
_cell.length_c   1.000
_cell.angle_alpha   90.00
_cell.angle_beta   90.00
_cell.angle_gamma   90.00
#
_symmetry.space_group_name_H-M   'P 1'
#
loop_
_entity.id
_entity.type
_entity.pdbx_description
1 polymer ?
#
loop_
_entity_poly.entity_id
_entity_poly.type
_entity_poly.pdbx_seq_one_letter_code
_entity_poly.pdbx_strand_id
1 'polypeptide(L)' 'MILAKKVRLYPSESQEQKLWQSVGTARFIYNWTLAKQEENYKNGGEFLADTVLRKKNLM' A
#
# COMPACT_ATOMS: atom_id res chain seq x y z
N MET A 1 -29.47 6.80 -0.72
CA MET A 1 -29.04 7.70 0.38
C MET A 1 -27.83 7.06 1.05
N ILE A 2 -26.64 7.67 0.96
CA ILE A 2 -25.44 7.14 1.63
C ILE A 2 -25.40 7.77 3.04
N LEU A 3 -25.49 6.93 4.07
CA LEU A 3 -25.33 7.34 5.46
C LEU A 3 -23.83 7.32 5.81
N ALA A 4 -23.25 8.48 6.06
CA ALA A 4 -21.89 8.60 6.58
C ALA A 4 -21.93 8.93 8.08
N LYS A 5 -21.15 8.21 8.89
CA LYS A 5 -20.93 8.54 10.31
C LYS A 5 -19.56 9.18 10.48
N LYS A 6 -19.52 10.36 11.11
CA LYS A 6 -18.27 11.04 11.45
C LYS A 6 -17.71 10.43 12.73
N VAL A 7 -16.53 9.83 12.67
CA VAL A 7 -15.84 9.21 13.81
C VAL A 7 -14.50 9.91 14.02
N ARG A 8 -14.13 10.17 15.27
CA ARG A 8 -12.81 10.69 15.66
C ARG A 8 -12.12 9.68 16.59
N LEU A 9 -10.86 9.38 16.31
CA LEU A 9 -10.04 8.50 17.15
C LEU A 9 -9.27 9.33 18.19
N TYR A 10 -9.11 8.76 19.39
CA TYR A 10 -8.28 9.29 20.47
C TYR A 10 -7.28 8.20 20.87
N PRO A 11 -6.18 8.03 20.11
CA PRO A 11 -5.21 6.98 20.37
C PRO A 11 -4.41 7.26 21.66
N SER A 12 -4.00 6.20 22.36
CA SER A 12 -2.96 6.30 23.39
C SER A 12 -1.58 6.55 22.75
N GLU A 13 -0.60 6.99 23.55
CA GLU A 13 0.78 7.21 23.07
C GLU A 13 1.36 5.97 22.35
N SER A 14 1.12 4.77 22.88
CA SER A 14 1.58 3.51 22.27
C SER A 14 0.86 3.17 20.96
N GLN A 15 -0.40 3.60 20.79
CA GLN A 15 -1.13 3.45 19.54
C GLN A 15 -0.64 4.46 18.50
N GLU A 16 -0.39 5.70 18.91
CA GLU A 16 0.14 6.75 18.03
C GLU A 16 1.50 6.36 17.44
N GLN A 17 2.42 5.82 18.24
CA GLN A 17 3.71 5.33 17.75
C GLN A 17 3.55 4.26 16.67
N LYS A 18 2.60 3.32 16.84
CA LYS A 18 2.30 2.29 15.83
C LYS A 18 1.71 2.88 14.56
N LEU A 19 0.85 3.89 14.69
CA LEU A 19 0.30 4.60 13.54
C LEU A 19 1.44 5.26 12.75
N TRP A 20 2.34 5.99 13.42
CA TRP A 20 3.51 6.60 12.77
C TRP A 20 4.42 5.60 12.07
N GLN A 21 4.63 4.42 12.62
CA GLN A 21 5.39 3.35 11.97
C GLN A 21 4.75 2.87 10.65
N SER A 22 3.42 3.00 10.51
CA SER A 22 2.68 2.59 9.31
C SER A 22 2.41 3.74 8.33
N VAL A 23 2.67 4.99 8.74
CA VAL A 23 2.45 6.16 7.88
C VAL A 23 3.38 6.05 6.67
N GLY A 24 2.80 6.19 5.48
CA GLY A 24 3.54 6.15 4.22
C GLY A 24 3.75 4.75 3.64
N THR A 25 3.48 3.67 4.39
CA THR A 25 3.62 2.29 3.86
C THR A 25 2.77 2.07 2.61
N ALA A 26 1.51 2.52 2.63
CA ALA A 26 0.61 2.40 1.47
C ALA A 26 1.15 3.18 0.24
N ARG A 27 1.67 4.39 0.45
CA ARG A 27 2.24 5.21 -0.64
C ARG A 27 3.52 4.59 -1.20
N PHE A 28 4.38 4.07 -0.32
CA PHE A 28 5.59 3.36 -0.71
C PHE A 28 5.26 2.15 -1.58
N ILE A 29 4.34 1.28 -1.13
CA ILE A 29 3.93 0.09 -1.88
C ILE A 29 3.32 0.48 -3.23
N TYR A 30 2.45 1.49 -3.26
CA TYR A 30 1.86 1.97 -4.52
C TYR A 30 2.92 2.45 -5.53
N ASN A 31 3.88 3.27 -5.08
CA ASN A 31 4.94 3.75 -5.97
C ASN A 31 5.84 2.61 -6.45
N TRP A 32 6.14 1.66 -5.57
CA TRP A 32 6.92 0.47 -5.92
C TRP A 32 6.20 -0.42 -6.94
N THR A 33 4.90 -0.70 -6.75
CA THR A 33 4.14 -1.51 -7.71
C THR A 33 4.05 -0.82 -9.06
N LEU A 34 3.83 0.50 -9.09
CA LEU A 34 3.78 1.28 -10.31
C LEU A 34 5.10 1.20 -11.09
N ALA A 35 6.23 1.44 -10.42
CA ALA A 35 7.55 1.35 -11.04
C ALA A 35 7.82 -0.04 -11.64
N LYS A 36 7.41 -1.10 -10.92
CA LYS A 36 7.62 -2.48 -11.39
C LYS A 36 6.71 -2.86 -12.54
N GLN A 37 5.50 -2.34 -12.55
CA GLN A 37 4.57 -2.50 -13.66
C GLN A 37 5.07 -1.80 -14.92
N GLU A 38 5.60 -0.57 -14.78
CA GLU A 38 6.18 0.18 -15.89
C GLU A 38 7.41 -0.51 -16.48
N GLU A 39 8.31 -1.02 -15.64
CA GLU A 39 9.48 -1.80 -16.08
C GLU A 39 9.06 -3.07 -16.83
N ASN A 40 8.09 -3.81 -16.30
CA ASN A 40 7.61 -5.03 -16.94
C ASN A 40 6.94 -4.76 -18.30
N TYR A 41 6.14 -3.69 -18.39
CA TYR A 41 5.54 -3.26 -19.63
C TYR A 41 6.59 -2.86 -20.68
N LYS A 42 7.63 -2.11 -20.28
CA LYS A 42 8.74 -1.74 -21.18
C LYS A 42 9.49 -2.96 -21.74
N ASN A 43 9.55 -4.05 -20.98
CA ASN A 43 10.14 -5.31 -21.39
C ASN A 43 9.19 -6.21 -22.22
N GLY A 44 8.00 -5.71 -22.57
CA GLY A 44 7.00 -6.46 -23.35
C GLY A 44 6.21 -7.49 -22.54
N GLY A 45 6.27 -7.42 -21.20
CA GLY A 45 5.54 -8.32 -20.31
C GLY A 45 4.08 -7.93 -20.11
N GLU A 46 3.25 -8.92 -19.77
CA GLU A 46 1.83 -8.73 -19.46
C GLU A 46 1.59 -8.13 -18.07
N PHE A 47 0.35 -7.77 -17.77
CA PHE A 47 0.01 -7.18 -16.48
C PHE A 47 0.32 -8.13 -15.30
N LEU A 48 1.15 -7.69 -14.34
CA LEU A 48 1.44 -8.47 -13.15
C LEU A 48 0.31 -8.38 -12.12
N ALA A 49 -0.31 -9.51 -11.82
CA ALA A 49 -1.30 -9.60 -10.74
C ALA A 49 -0.65 -9.42 -9.35
N ASP A 50 -1.44 -8.90 -8.39
CA ASP A 50 -1.01 -8.66 -7.01
C ASP A 50 -0.42 -9.90 -6.32
N THR A 51 -0.97 -11.09 -6.62
CA THR A 51 -0.46 -12.37 -6.09
C THR A 51 0.97 -12.68 -6.51
N VAL A 52 1.40 -12.17 -7.67
CA VAL A 52 2.77 -12.31 -8.18
C VAL A 52 3.68 -11.27 -7.52
N LEU A 53 3.22 -10.03 -7.41
CA LEU A 53 3.98 -8.92 -6.82
C LEU A 53 4.27 -9.14 -5.33
N ARG A 54 3.30 -9.63 -4.55
CA ARG A 54 3.49 -9.88 -3.11
C ARG A 54 4.47 -11.00 -2.80
N LYS A 55 4.51 -12.05 -3.63
CA LYS A 55 5.48 -13.15 -3.45
C LYS A 55 6.93 -12.69 -3.58
N LYS A 56 7.17 -11.66 -4.40
CA LYS A 56 8.50 -11.09 -4.62
C LYS A 56 8.96 -10.12 -3.53
N ASN A 57 8.01 -9.57 -2.75
CA ASN A 57 8.29 -8.63 -1.67
C ASN A 57 8.45 -9.29 -0.29
N LEU A 58 8.25 -10.62 -0.21
CA LEU A 58 8.33 -11.45 1.01
C LEU A 58 9.56 -12.38 1.05
N MET A 59 10.46 -12.27 0.06
CA MET A 59 11.83 -12.84 0.09
C MET A 59 12.82 -11.70 0.26
#